data_AF-U7UXK5-F1
#
_entry.id   AF-U7UXK5-F1
#
_cell.length_a   1.000
_cell.length_b   1.000
_cell.length_c   1.000
_cell.angle_alpha   90.00
_cell.angle_beta   90.00
_cell.angle_gamma   90.00
#
_symmetry.space_group_name_H-M   'P 1'
#
loop_
_entity.id
_entity.type
_entity.pdbx_description
1 polymer ?
#
loop_
_entity_poly.entity_id
_entity_poly.type
_entity_poly.pdbx_seq_one_letter_code
_entity_poly.pdbx_strand_id
1 'polypeptide(L)'
;MKTNLKRKIGSIILIGCLALGLAACEKSNASDYSTGMVTREEIQSEFVETCKNLNWPEGYEVPKEIDEKEDGADYEKGFGNTRASMYWEAAWEKEWLNTYKTDPARAEKALKELENAKMMPYMSEDKCDDATREYFDKIMEQAKNGDPSGFEENIKLNAPE
;
A
#
# COMPACT_ATOMS: atom_id res chain seq x y z
N MET A 1 -37.43 6.40 37.21
CA MET A 1 -36.19 5.65 37.51
C MET A 1 -35.66 5.10 36.19
N LYS A 2 -34.37 5.37 35.90
CA LYS A 2 -33.61 5.02 34.68
C LYS A 2 -33.73 3.50 34.37
N THR A 3 -33.72 3.05 33.12
CA THR A 3 -32.48 2.91 32.32
C THR A 3 -32.74 2.89 30.81
N ASN A 4 -31.92 3.65 30.08
CA ASN A 4 -31.70 3.54 28.64
C ASN A 4 -30.66 2.43 28.41
N LEU A 5 -30.95 1.44 27.56
CA LEU A 5 -29.96 0.48 27.08
C LEU A 5 -29.71 0.70 25.59
N LYS A 6 -28.69 1.51 25.28
CA LYS A 6 -28.15 1.61 23.91
C LYS A 6 -27.37 0.34 23.61
N ARG A 7 -27.92 -0.51 22.73
CA ARG A 7 -27.21 -1.69 22.21
C ARG A 7 -26.29 -1.23 21.08
N LYS A 8 -25.00 -1.03 21.38
CA LYS A 8 -23.97 -0.85 20.34
C LYS A 8 -23.77 -2.20 19.65
N ILE A 9 -24.20 -2.32 18.41
CA ILE A 9 -23.85 -3.43 17.53
C ILE A 9 -22.53 -3.02 16.89
N GLY A 10 -21.41 -3.56 17.40
CA GLY A 10 -20.13 -3.46 16.71
C GLY A 10 -20.18 -4.33 15.46
N SER A 11 -19.98 -3.72 14.30
CA SER A 11 -19.79 -4.44 13.04
C SER A 11 -18.42 -5.12 13.07
N ILE A 12 -18.40 -6.44 13.18
CA ILE A 12 -17.23 -7.26 12.89
C ILE A 12 -17.17 -7.34 11.36
N ILE A 13 -16.21 -6.66 10.73
CA ILE A 13 -15.89 -6.88 9.32
C ILE A 13 -14.79 -7.94 9.30
N LEU A 14 -15.19 -9.16 8.96
CA LEU A 14 -14.33 -10.32 8.79
C LEU A 14 -14.11 -10.49 7.28
N ILE A 15 -13.03 -9.96 6.71
CA ILE A 15 -12.65 -10.28 5.34
C ILE A 15 -11.71 -11.48 5.42
N GLY A 16 -12.31 -12.67 5.37
CA GLY A 16 -11.59 -13.93 5.32
C GLY A 16 -11.37 -14.38 3.89
N CYS A 17 -10.11 -14.52 3.49
CA CYS A 17 -9.71 -15.45 2.43
C CYS A 17 -8.76 -16.48 3.04
N LEU A 18 -9.35 -17.60 3.46
CA LEU A 18 -8.62 -18.77 3.95
C LEU A 18 -8.29 -19.66 2.74
N ALA A 19 -7.01 -19.82 2.41
CA ALA A 19 -6.55 -20.91 1.55
C ALA A 19 -5.42 -21.66 2.26
N LEU A 20 -5.73 -22.87 2.73
CA LEU A 20 -4.77 -23.82 3.29
C LEU A 20 -4.09 -24.56 2.14
N GLY A 21 -2.75 -24.51 2.09
CA GLY A 21 -1.92 -25.36 1.25
C GLY A 21 -0.68 -25.81 2.02
N LEU A 22 -0.60 -27.10 2.35
CA LEU A 22 0.56 -27.72 2.99
C LEU A 22 1.55 -28.25 1.93
N ALA A 23 2.83 -28.04 2.24
CA ALA A 23 4.03 -28.80 1.84
C ALA A 23 4.76 -28.46 0.52
N ALA A 24 5.94 -27.82 0.68
CA ALA A 24 7.22 -28.35 0.20
C ALA A 24 8.39 -27.65 0.93
N CYS A 25 9.29 -28.44 1.53
CA CYS A 25 10.53 -27.93 2.13
C CYS A 25 11.60 -27.69 1.06
N GLU A 26 12.06 -26.45 0.90
CA GLU A 26 13.44 -26.15 0.52
C GLU A 26 13.97 -25.01 1.40
N LYS A 27 15.19 -25.19 1.91
CA LYS A 27 15.91 -24.18 2.70
C LYS A 27 16.37 -23.04 1.79
N SER A 28 15.52 -22.04 1.59
CA SER A 28 15.96 -20.68 1.33
C SER A 28 15.99 -19.92 2.65
N ASN A 29 16.90 -18.96 2.81
CA ASN A 29 16.82 -18.00 3.91
C ASN A 29 15.58 -17.12 3.67
N ALA A 30 14.41 -17.64 4.01
CA ALA A 30 13.19 -16.87 4.09
C ALA A 30 13.42 -15.84 5.21
N SER A 31 13.50 -14.56 4.84
CA SER A 31 13.10 -13.51 5.76
C SER A 31 11.79 -13.97 6.40
N ASP A 32 11.72 -13.88 7.73
CA ASP A 32 10.62 -14.37 8.56
C ASP A 32 9.26 -13.78 8.10
N TYR A 33 8.65 -14.36 7.07
CA TYR A 33 7.27 -14.12 6.63
C TYR A 33 6.32 -14.97 7.48
N SER A 34 6.49 -14.93 8.80
CA SER A 34 5.54 -15.57 9.72
C SER A 34 4.15 -15.00 9.44
N THR A 35 3.22 -15.90 9.09
CA THR A 35 1.78 -15.69 9.14
C THR A 35 1.39 -15.43 10.59
N GLY A 36 1.45 -14.17 11.03
CA GLY A 36 1.25 -13.76 12.41
C GLY A 36 0.41 -12.50 12.48
N MET A 37 -0.51 -12.49 13.43
CA MET A 37 -1.18 -11.27 13.86
C MET A 37 -0.22 -10.48 14.76
N VAL A 38 -0.15 -9.17 14.56
CA VAL A 38 0.74 -8.22 15.22
C VAL A 38 -0.05 -7.00 15.71
N THR A 39 0.51 -6.26 16.65
CA THR A 39 -0.14 -5.07 17.21
C THR A 39 0.00 -3.84 16.31
N ARG A 40 -0.73 -2.77 16.64
CA ARG A 40 -0.58 -1.46 15.98
C ARG A 40 0.86 -0.92 16.10
N GLU A 41 1.52 -1.10 17.23
CA GLU A 41 2.88 -0.62 17.46
C GLU A 41 3.89 -1.33 16.54
N GLU A 42 3.66 -2.61 16.26
CA GLU A 42 4.48 -3.40 15.34
C GLU A 42 4.30 -2.92 13.90
N ILE A 43 3.06 -2.77 13.40
CA ILE A 43 2.84 -2.25 12.04
C ILE A 43 3.30 -0.79 11.88
N GLN A 44 3.22 0.02 12.94
CA GLN A 44 3.77 1.38 12.96
C GLN A 44 5.29 1.37 12.81
N SER A 45 5.96 0.39 13.43
CA SER A 45 7.41 0.22 13.30
C SER A 45 7.78 -0.27 11.90
N GLU A 46 7.04 -1.23 11.33
CA GLU A 46 7.20 -1.70 9.95
C GLU A 46 7.01 -0.55 8.95
N PHE A 47 5.99 0.28 9.15
CA PHE A 47 5.67 1.43 8.32
C PHE A 47 6.82 2.43 8.28
N VAL A 48 7.27 2.89 9.45
CA VAL A 48 8.37 3.86 9.55
C VAL A 48 9.66 3.31 8.98
N GLU A 49 9.97 2.03 9.23
CA GLU A 49 11.17 1.42 8.68
C GLU A 49 11.10 1.27 7.16
N THR A 50 9.94 0.91 6.62
CA THR A 50 9.73 0.87 5.17
C THR A 50 9.87 2.26 4.57
N CYS A 51 9.25 3.28 5.16
CA CYS A 51 9.35 4.67 4.69
C CYS A 51 10.80 5.19 4.59
N LYS A 52 11.68 4.80 5.52
CA LYS A 52 13.11 5.17 5.48
C LYS A 52 13.87 4.54 4.32
N ASN A 53 13.46 3.34 3.90
CA ASN A 53 14.13 2.54 2.88
C ASN A 53 13.61 2.82 1.46
N LEU A 54 12.50 3.55 1.35
CA LEU A 54 11.94 4.00 0.08
C LEU A 54 12.53 5.35 -0.35
N ASN A 55 12.60 5.58 -1.66
CA ASN A 55 12.93 6.86 -2.24
C ASN A 55 11.66 7.69 -2.47
N TRP A 56 11.71 8.99 -2.19
CA TRP A 56 10.53 9.84 -2.28
C TRP A 56 10.73 10.96 -3.32
N PRO A 57 9.64 11.52 -3.88
CA PRO A 57 9.73 12.74 -4.66
C PRO A 57 10.45 13.85 -3.88
N GLU A 58 11.18 14.70 -4.59
CA GLU A 58 11.91 15.79 -3.94
C GLU A 58 10.93 16.74 -3.24
N GLY A 59 11.21 17.05 -1.97
CA GLY A 59 10.34 17.91 -1.15
C GLY A 59 9.07 17.23 -0.63
N TYR A 60 8.88 15.93 -0.86
CA TYR A 60 7.77 15.20 -0.27
C TYR A 60 7.93 15.05 1.25
N GLU A 61 6.88 15.37 2.00
CA GLU A 61 6.84 15.16 3.45
C GLU A 61 6.46 13.72 3.76
N VAL A 62 7.46 12.88 4.03
CA VAL A 62 7.26 11.45 4.33
C VAL A 62 6.46 11.29 5.63
N PRO A 63 5.34 10.52 5.62
CA PRO A 63 4.56 10.26 6.81
C PRO A 63 5.38 9.56 7.90
N LYS A 64 5.14 9.96 9.16
CA LYS A 64 5.82 9.41 10.33
C LYS A 64 4.96 8.44 11.13
N GLU A 65 3.65 8.47 10.89
CA GLU A 65 2.67 7.64 11.57
C GLU A 65 1.81 6.93 10.53
N ILE A 66 1.47 5.68 10.83
CA ILE A 66 0.48 4.94 10.06
C ILE A 66 -0.91 5.47 10.39
N ASP A 67 -1.77 5.57 9.37
CA ASP A 67 -3.11 6.13 9.44
C ASP A 67 -4.18 5.18 10.02
N GLU A 68 -3.72 4.17 10.76
CA GLU A 68 -4.57 3.28 11.54
C GLU A 68 -4.74 3.78 12.97
N LYS A 69 -5.95 3.62 13.51
CA LYS A 69 -6.28 4.07 14.86
C LYS A 69 -5.80 3.07 15.91
N GLU A 70 -5.48 3.57 17.09
CA GLU A 70 -5.22 2.74 18.27
C GLU A 70 -6.56 2.31 18.89
N ASP A 71 -7.13 1.24 18.34
CA ASP A 71 -8.44 0.70 18.74
C ASP A 71 -8.37 -0.74 19.28
N GLY A 72 -7.17 -1.29 19.40
CA GLY A 72 -6.93 -2.66 19.86
C GLY A 72 -7.18 -3.72 18.79
N ALA A 73 -7.25 -3.34 17.50
CA ALA A 73 -7.23 -4.29 16.41
C ALA A 73 -5.88 -5.02 16.29
N ASP A 74 -5.96 -6.27 15.83
CA ASP A 74 -4.82 -7.08 15.42
C ASP A 74 -4.66 -6.97 13.90
N TYR A 75 -3.41 -6.94 13.43
CA TYR A 75 -3.08 -6.73 12.02
C TYR A 75 -2.21 -7.85 11.50
N GLU A 76 -2.19 -8.07 10.19
CA GLU A 76 -1.23 -9.00 9.60
C GLU A 76 0.17 -8.41 9.57
N LYS A 77 1.17 -9.23 9.88
CA LYS A 77 2.58 -8.88 9.64
C LYS A 77 2.79 -8.44 8.20
N GLY A 78 3.49 -7.33 7.99
CA GLY A 78 3.67 -6.71 6.68
C GLY A 78 2.60 -5.69 6.29
N PHE A 79 1.57 -5.48 7.11
CA PHE A 79 0.58 -4.42 6.88
C PHE A 79 1.23 -3.04 6.84
N GLY A 80 2.16 -2.75 7.77
CA GLY A 80 2.86 -1.47 7.79
C GLY A 80 3.72 -1.24 6.54
N ASN A 81 4.36 -2.31 6.05
CA ASN A 81 5.11 -2.27 4.78
C ASN A 81 4.19 -1.96 3.59
N THR A 82 3.06 -2.66 3.49
CA THR A 82 2.06 -2.42 2.44
C THR A 82 1.55 -0.98 2.48
N ARG A 83 1.23 -0.46 3.68
CA ARG A 83 0.72 0.90 3.82
C ARG A 83 1.75 1.95 3.41
N ALA A 84 3.02 1.77 3.77
CA ALA A 84 4.11 2.64 3.34
C ALA A 84 4.29 2.64 1.81
N SER A 85 4.19 1.47 1.16
CA SER A 85 4.22 1.35 -0.30
C SER A 85 3.08 2.09 -0.98
N MET A 86 1.87 2.10 -0.39
CA MET A 86 0.73 2.86 -0.93
C MET A 86 0.95 4.38 -0.84
N TYR A 87 1.53 4.90 0.25
CA TYR A 87 1.91 6.32 0.33
C TYR A 87 2.96 6.66 -0.73
N TRP A 88 3.93 5.77 -0.94
CA TRP A 88 4.99 5.95 -1.93
C TRP A 88 4.45 5.95 -3.36
N GLU A 89 3.56 5.03 -3.72
CA GLU A 89 2.91 4.99 -5.04
C GLU A 89 2.13 6.29 -5.26
N ALA A 90 1.27 6.67 -4.32
CA ALA A 90 0.49 7.90 -4.40
C ALA A 90 1.37 9.16 -4.47
N ALA A 91 2.53 9.17 -3.81
CA ALA A 91 3.48 10.29 -3.87
C ALA A 91 4.05 10.46 -5.29
N TRP A 92 4.47 9.36 -5.94
CA TRP A 92 5.00 9.41 -7.29
C TRP A 92 3.93 9.65 -8.35
N GLU A 93 2.72 9.13 -8.18
CA GLU A 93 1.58 9.47 -9.05
C GLU A 93 1.24 10.96 -8.97
N LYS A 94 1.19 11.53 -7.76
CA LYS A 94 0.99 12.98 -7.55
C LYS A 94 2.12 13.80 -8.16
N GLU A 95 3.36 13.35 -8.01
CA GLU A 95 4.53 13.98 -8.64
C GLU A 95 4.38 14.01 -10.16
N TRP A 96 3.99 12.88 -10.77
CA TRP A 96 3.74 12.82 -12.21
C TRP A 96 2.60 13.77 -12.62
N LEU A 97 1.46 13.73 -11.94
CA LEU A 97 0.31 14.60 -12.23
C LEU A 97 0.64 16.10 -12.14
N ASN A 98 1.53 16.47 -11.22
CA ASN A 98 1.97 17.84 -11.04
C ASN A 98 2.97 18.30 -12.11
N THR A 99 3.64 17.37 -12.80
CA THR A 99 4.81 17.68 -13.63
C THR A 99 4.66 17.29 -15.10
N TYR A 100 3.78 16.37 -15.47
CA TYR A 100 3.72 15.78 -16.83
C TYR A 100 3.52 16.78 -17.98
N LYS A 101 3.00 17.97 -17.70
CA LYS A 101 2.82 19.05 -18.69
C LYS A 101 3.92 20.12 -18.67
N THR A 102 4.70 20.21 -17.61
CA THR A 102 5.57 21.38 -17.33
C THR A 102 7.03 21.02 -17.08
N ASP A 103 7.29 19.80 -16.61
CA ASP A 103 8.63 19.29 -16.32
C ASP A 103 8.74 17.81 -16.75
N PRO A 104 9.07 17.55 -18.02
CA PRO A 104 9.17 16.19 -18.56
C PRO A 104 10.21 15.33 -17.84
N ALA A 105 11.29 15.92 -17.33
CA ALA A 105 12.35 15.16 -16.65
C ALA A 105 11.87 14.63 -15.29
N ARG A 106 11.13 15.44 -14.53
CA ARG A 106 10.49 15.00 -13.29
C ARG A 106 9.39 13.97 -13.55
N ALA A 107 8.58 14.18 -14.58
CA ALA A 107 7.54 13.23 -14.95
C ALA A 107 8.13 11.87 -15.39
N GLU A 108 9.19 11.86 -16.20
CA GLU A 108 9.88 10.62 -16.61
C GLU A 108 10.49 9.90 -15.39
N LYS A 109 11.09 10.66 -14.47
CA LYS A 109 11.58 10.09 -13.20
C LYS A 109 10.44 9.43 -12.42
N ALA A 110 9.30 10.11 -12.27
CA ALA A 110 8.15 9.56 -11.54
C ALA A 110 7.65 8.24 -12.16
N LEU A 111 7.52 8.17 -13.49
CA LEU A 111 7.15 6.93 -14.17
C LEU A 111 8.18 5.82 -13.95
N LYS A 112 9.47 6.15 -14.02
CA LYS A 112 10.54 5.17 -13.79
C LYS A 112 10.51 4.62 -12.37
N GLU A 113 10.25 5.47 -11.38
CA GLU A 113 10.12 5.03 -10.00
C GLU A 113 8.88 4.15 -9.85
N LEU A 114 7.72 4.56 -10.36
CA LEU A 114 6.47 3.77 -10.28
C LEU A 114 6.58 2.37 -10.90
N GLU A 115 7.43 2.13 -11.90
CA GLU A 115 7.67 0.76 -12.40
C GLU A 115 8.20 -0.19 -11.31
N ASN A 116 8.86 0.32 -10.27
CA ASN A 116 9.35 -0.48 -9.15
C ASN A 116 8.21 -1.02 -8.27
N ALA A 117 7.00 -0.45 -8.34
CA ALA A 117 5.80 -0.94 -7.64
C ALA A 117 5.58 -2.44 -7.88
N LYS A 118 5.80 -2.91 -9.12
CA LYS A 118 5.64 -4.32 -9.53
C LYS A 118 6.57 -5.29 -8.80
N MET A 119 7.68 -4.79 -8.27
CA MET A 119 8.62 -5.59 -7.49
C MET A 119 8.42 -5.45 -5.98
N MET A 120 7.47 -4.61 -5.54
CA MET A 120 7.18 -4.43 -4.13
C MET A 120 6.32 -5.58 -3.60
N PRO A 121 6.46 -5.96 -2.31
CA PRO A 121 5.77 -7.10 -1.74
C PRO A 121 4.24 -7.09 -1.92
N TYR A 122 3.60 -5.93 -1.86
CA TYR A 122 2.14 -5.82 -2.02
C TYR A 122 1.65 -6.18 -3.43
N MET A 123 2.50 -6.11 -4.46
CA MET A 123 2.17 -6.49 -5.85
C MET A 123 2.51 -7.95 -6.18
N SER A 124 3.09 -8.70 -5.23
CA SER A 124 3.43 -10.11 -5.44
C SER A 124 2.19 -10.98 -5.73
N GLU A 125 2.41 -12.12 -6.39
CA GLU A 125 1.35 -13.10 -6.73
C GLU A 125 0.59 -13.59 -5.49
N ASP A 126 1.25 -13.64 -4.33
CA ASP A 126 0.66 -14.06 -3.06
C ASP A 126 -0.26 -13.01 -2.44
N LYS A 127 -0.13 -11.73 -2.82
CA LYS A 127 -0.78 -10.59 -2.16
C LYS A 127 -1.72 -9.78 -3.06
N CYS A 128 -1.51 -9.83 -4.37
CA CYS A 128 -2.27 -9.10 -5.37
C CYS A 128 -2.76 -10.07 -6.45
N ASP A 129 -3.98 -9.90 -6.93
CA ASP A 129 -4.50 -10.71 -8.04
C ASP A 129 -3.99 -10.19 -9.40
N ASP A 130 -4.09 -11.03 -10.43
CA ASP A 130 -3.63 -10.67 -11.78
C ASP A 130 -4.38 -9.46 -12.34
N ALA A 131 -5.69 -9.31 -12.07
CA ALA A 131 -6.48 -8.22 -12.62
C ALA A 131 -6.05 -6.87 -12.05
N THR A 132 -5.68 -6.83 -10.77
CA THR A 132 -5.15 -5.63 -10.13
C THR A 132 -3.76 -5.26 -10.69
N ARG A 133 -2.88 -6.25 -10.92
CA ARG A 133 -1.59 -6.01 -11.60
C ARG A 133 -1.76 -5.52 -13.03
N GLU A 134 -2.64 -6.15 -13.79
CA GLU A 134 -2.96 -5.75 -15.17
C GLU A 134 -3.58 -4.35 -15.22
N TYR A 135 -4.41 -4.00 -14.23
CA TYR A 135 -4.92 -2.65 -14.08
C TYR A 135 -3.80 -1.63 -13.84
N PHE A 136 -2.84 -1.95 -12.97
CA PHE A 136 -1.67 -1.10 -12.75
C PHE A 136 -0.86 -0.90 -14.04
N ASP A 137 -0.63 -1.97 -14.81
CA ASP A 137 0.02 -1.88 -16.12
C ASP A 137 -0.71 -0.94 -17.08
N LYS A 138 -2.04 -1.06 -17.13
CA LYS A 138 -2.88 -0.22 -17.97
C LYS A 138 -2.77 1.27 -17.59
N ILE A 139 -2.86 1.62 -16.30
CA ILE A 139 -2.76 3.04 -15.90
C ILE A 139 -1.34 3.60 -16.12
N MET A 140 -0.31 2.77 -15.99
CA MET A 140 1.06 3.14 -16.35
C MET A 140 1.20 3.41 -17.86
N GLU A 141 0.59 2.60 -18.72
CA GLU A 141 0.55 2.85 -20.17
C GLU A 141 -0.23 4.13 -20.52
N GLN A 142 -1.35 4.39 -19.85
CA GLN A 142 -2.10 5.64 -20.01
C GLN A 142 -1.22 6.86 -19.68
N ALA A 143 -0.56 6.84 -18.53
CA ALA A 143 0.32 7.93 -18.10
C ALA A 143 1.50 8.13 -19.07
N LYS A 144 2.13 7.05 -19.56
CA LYS A 144 3.17 7.15 -20.61
C LYS A 144 2.68 7.82 -21.90
N ASN A 145 1.39 7.67 -22.21
CA ASN A 145 0.73 8.31 -23.35
C ASN A 145 0.15 9.70 -23.03
N GLY A 146 0.40 10.23 -21.83
CA GLY A 146 -0.05 11.55 -21.38
C GLY A 146 -1.51 11.61 -20.92
N ASP A 147 -2.15 10.46 -20.70
CA ASP A 147 -3.50 10.37 -20.14
C ASP A 147 -3.42 10.26 -18.60
N PRO A 148 -3.89 11.28 -17.85
CA PRO A 148 -3.81 11.28 -16.39
C PRO A 148 -4.91 10.47 -15.69
N SER A 149 -5.94 10.02 -16.42
CA SER A 149 -7.18 9.51 -15.82
C SER A 149 -6.96 8.32 -14.87
N GLY A 150 -6.04 7.41 -15.21
CA GLY A 150 -5.72 6.25 -14.38
C GLY A 150 -5.12 6.63 -13.02
N PHE A 151 -4.16 7.55 -12.99
CA PHE A 151 -3.57 8.04 -11.73
C PHE A 151 -4.54 8.91 -10.93
N GLU A 152 -5.35 9.74 -11.59
CA GLU A 152 -6.39 10.53 -10.90
C GLU A 152 -7.41 9.62 -10.19
N GLU A 153 -7.81 8.53 -10.85
CA GLU A 153 -8.71 7.54 -10.27
C GLU A 153 -8.04 6.75 -9.14
N ASN A 154 -6.80 6.28 -9.34
CA ASN A 154 -6.07 5.52 -8.32
C ASN A 154 -5.87 6.35 -7.05
N ILE A 155 -5.43 7.61 -7.16
CA ILE A 155 -5.28 8.50 -6.01
C ILE A 155 -6.62 8.71 -5.29
N LYS A 156 -7.69 8.91 -6.03
CA LYS A 156 -9.01 9.16 -5.44
C LYS A 156 -9.54 7.97 -4.64
N LEU A 157 -9.26 6.75 -5.10
CA LEU A 157 -9.84 5.53 -4.53
C LEU A 157 -8.92 4.87 -3.50
N ASN A 158 -7.61 4.95 -3.70
CA ASN A 158 -6.64 4.10 -3.01
C ASN A 158 -5.53 4.88 -2.28
N ALA A 159 -5.34 6.18 -2.55
CA ALA A 159 -4.31 6.92 -1.83
C ALA A 159 -4.65 6.97 -0.34
N PRO A 160 -3.68 6.68 0.55
CA PRO A 160 -3.88 6.83 1.98
C PRO A 160 -4.05 8.30 2.38
N GLU A 161 -4.81 8.54 3.45
CA GLU A 161 -5.20 9.89 3.92
C GLU A 161 -4.17 10.51 4.88
#